data_AF-A0A2N1Y319-F1
#
_entry.id   AF-A0A2N1Y319-F1
#
_cell.length_a   1.000
_cell.length_b   1.000
_cell.length_c   1.000
_cell.angle_alpha   90.00
_cell.angle_beta   90.00
_cell.angle_gamma   90.00
#
_symmetry.space_group_name_H-M   'P 1'
#
loop_
_entity.id
_entity.type
_entity.pdbx_description
1 polymer ?
#
loop_
_entity_poly.entity_id
_entity_poly.type
_entity_poly.pdbx_seq_one_letter_code
_entity_poly.pdbx_strand_id
1 'polypeptide(L)'
;MKIICLRVVVAMACLLLGACFWRGSSQHDASPSSRDVDHEVVAIAWLSPEAAGDELDSLAGWAAPDGAQWLIATDKRGNRLRVFDGETGTPLHVFGGAGVRPGEFNYPNGIAVIDDLLLVVERDNHRVQVLRLPDFLPLATFGERDLRSPYGIHVRVLASGEYEALVTDSYMSELDVSIIPALPLLNARVKRFHIEVDAAYVGVQLLQSFGDTTAAGALRKVESIMVDAFNQRILIAEEERSVGTALRAYTLDGAYSGRDVGFGTLRFQAEGIALWACADGSGYWIATDQFPDRSVFQVFDRRALTRIGAFASKRVANTDGIWLRQHASSRFPDGALFAVDDDKAVAAFDWRVIARELRLRMNCDTP
;
A
#
# COMPACT_ATOMS: atom_id res chain seq x y z
N MET A 1 45.69 72.23 -25.76
CA MET A 1 44.57 71.25 -25.77
C MET A 1 45.14 69.91 -26.19
N LYS A 2 45.26 68.94 -25.27
CA LYS A 2 45.81 67.61 -25.59
C LYS A 2 44.69 66.74 -26.18
N ILE A 3 44.76 66.50 -27.48
CA ILE A 3 43.97 65.51 -28.21
C ILE A 3 44.76 64.20 -28.17
N ILE A 4 44.17 63.14 -27.61
CA ILE A 4 44.76 61.81 -27.57
C ILE A 4 44.52 61.15 -28.93
N CYS A 5 45.62 60.84 -29.61
CA CYS A 5 45.64 60.23 -30.94
C CYS A 5 45.63 58.70 -30.83
N LEU A 6 44.74 58.10 -31.61
CA LEU A 6 44.58 56.68 -31.86
C LEU A 6 45.88 56.07 -32.41
N ARG A 7 46.29 54.90 -31.92
CA ARG A 7 47.21 54.00 -32.62
C ARG A 7 46.64 52.59 -32.61
N VAL A 8 46.24 52.14 -33.79
CA VAL A 8 46.01 50.74 -34.13
C VAL A 8 47.34 50.19 -34.65
N VAL A 9 47.85 49.10 -34.08
CA VAL A 9 48.65 48.10 -34.80
C VAL A 9 48.29 46.72 -34.28
N VAL A 10 47.91 45.86 -35.21
CA VAL A 10 47.51 44.46 -35.08
C VAL A 10 48.74 43.57 -34.88
N ALA A 11 48.68 42.58 -34.00
CA ALA A 11 49.53 41.39 -34.05
C ALA A 11 48.80 40.16 -33.47
N MET A 12 48.71 39.12 -34.30
CA MET A 12 48.20 37.77 -34.00
C MET A 12 48.87 37.14 -32.78
N ALA A 13 48.10 36.43 -31.95
CA ALA A 13 48.63 35.32 -31.15
C ALA A 13 47.54 34.27 -30.85
N CYS A 14 47.85 33.05 -31.31
CA CYS A 14 47.28 31.73 -31.12
C CYS A 14 46.24 31.49 -30.01
N LEU A 15 45.16 30.84 -30.44
CA LEU A 15 44.24 30.04 -29.63
C LEU A 15 45.01 28.99 -28.79
N LEU A 16 44.87 29.06 -27.47
CA LEU A 16 45.07 27.93 -26.57
C LEU A 16 43.75 27.66 -25.85
N LEU A 17 43.12 26.56 -26.25
CA LEU A 17 41.94 25.97 -25.62
C LEU A 17 42.30 25.52 -24.19
N GLY A 18 41.91 26.33 -23.20
CA GLY A 18 41.81 25.88 -21.82
C GLY A 18 40.54 25.05 -21.65
N ALA A 19 40.63 23.75 -21.87
CA ALA A 19 39.57 22.82 -21.48
C ALA A 19 39.47 22.80 -19.95
N CYS A 20 38.55 23.58 -19.38
CA CYS A 20 38.06 23.33 -18.04
C CYS A 20 37.29 22.00 -18.10
N PHE A 21 37.94 20.92 -17.67
CA PHE A 21 37.29 19.66 -17.36
C PHE A 21 36.33 19.90 -16.19
N TRP A 22 35.09 20.26 -16.50
CA TRP A 22 33.97 20.01 -15.60
C TRP A 22 33.80 18.49 -15.53
N ARG A 23 34.38 17.86 -14.50
CA ARG A 23 33.96 16.53 -14.08
C ARG A 23 32.52 16.65 -13.62
N GLY A 24 31.58 16.47 -14.54
CA GLY A 24 30.24 16.04 -14.17
C GLY A 24 30.41 14.72 -13.44
N SER A 25 30.27 14.72 -12.12
CA SER A 25 30.03 13.50 -11.38
C SER A 25 28.65 13.02 -11.77
N SER A 26 28.55 12.30 -12.88
CA SER A 26 27.46 11.35 -13.10
C SER A 26 27.69 10.17 -12.14
N GLN A 27 27.58 10.43 -10.83
CA GLN A 27 27.15 9.38 -9.93
C GLN A 27 25.70 9.13 -10.30
N HIS A 28 25.48 8.18 -11.20
CA HIS A 28 24.24 7.42 -11.12
C HIS A 28 24.28 6.82 -9.71
N ASP A 29 23.59 7.45 -8.76
CA ASP A 29 23.34 6.84 -7.46
C ASP A 29 22.78 5.45 -7.76
N ALA A 30 23.51 4.42 -7.34
CA ALA A 30 23.07 3.05 -7.53
C ALA A 30 21.69 2.91 -6.91
N SER A 31 20.77 2.23 -7.60
CA SER A 31 19.46 1.91 -7.02
C SER A 31 19.67 1.29 -5.63
N PRO A 32 18.92 1.72 -4.61
CA PRO A 32 19.04 1.17 -3.26
C PRO A 32 18.90 -0.35 -3.30
N SER A 33 19.70 -1.07 -2.50
CA SER A 33 19.60 -2.52 -2.36
C SER A 33 18.91 -2.89 -1.04
N SER A 34 18.13 -3.96 -1.06
CA SER A 34 17.57 -4.59 0.14
C SER A 34 18.65 -4.98 1.16
N ARG A 35 19.91 -5.14 0.73
CA ARG A 35 21.06 -5.47 1.58
C ARG A 35 21.56 -4.30 2.43
N ASP A 36 21.21 -3.08 2.05
CA ASP A 36 21.64 -1.85 2.74
C ASP A 36 20.68 -1.48 3.89
N VAL A 37 19.58 -2.22 4.04
CA VAL A 37 18.61 -2.03 5.12
C VAL A 37 18.93 -3.01 6.24
N ASP A 38 19.19 -2.50 7.45
CA ASP A 38 19.35 -3.33 8.65
C ASP A 38 18.04 -4.04 8.99
N HIS A 39 18.04 -5.37 8.99
CA HIS A 39 16.86 -6.21 9.20
C HIS A 39 17.20 -7.56 9.81
N GLU A 40 16.24 -8.12 10.54
CA GLU A 40 16.27 -9.51 11.00
C GLU A 40 15.80 -10.48 9.91
N VAL A 41 16.32 -11.70 9.91
CA VAL A 41 15.88 -12.75 8.98
C VAL A 41 14.78 -13.57 9.63
N VAL A 42 13.56 -13.45 9.11
CA VAL A 42 12.40 -14.20 9.60
C VAL A 42 12.03 -15.28 8.60
N ALA A 43 11.92 -16.52 9.07
CA ALA A 43 11.46 -17.64 8.25
C ALA A 43 9.95 -17.56 7.98
N ILE A 44 9.54 -17.87 6.76
CA ILE A 44 8.13 -18.06 6.42
C ILE A 44 7.60 -19.37 7.03
N ALA A 45 6.35 -19.36 7.46
CA ALA A 45 5.63 -20.53 7.95
C ALA A 45 5.14 -21.42 6.82
N TRP A 46 4.74 -20.83 5.69
CA TRP A 46 4.41 -21.51 4.43
C TRP A 46 4.49 -20.54 3.26
N LEU A 47 4.60 -21.09 2.05
CA LEU A 47 4.47 -20.41 0.76
C LEU A 47 3.43 -21.18 -0.06
N SER A 48 2.46 -20.48 -0.66
CA SER A 48 1.52 -21.10 -1.57
C SER A 48 2.24 -21.61 -2.84
N PRO A 49 1.65 -22.54 -3.60
CA PRO A 49 2.07 -22.77 -4.98
C PRO A 49 1.97 -21.46 -5.79
N GLU A 50 2.86 -21.31 -6.77
CA GLU A 50 2.79 -20.20 -7.72
C GLU A 50 1.51 -20.29 -8.58
N ALA A 51 0.77 -19.19 -8.66
CA ALA A 51 -0.36 -19.00 -9.54
C ALA A 51 0.14 -18.50 -10.91
N ALA A 52 0.70 -19.41 -11.70
CA ALA A 52 1.31 -19.07 -12.97
C ALA A 52 0.34 -18.33 -13.92
N GLY A 53 0.76 -17.15 -14.41
CA GLY A 53 -0.01 -16.31 -15.32
C GLY A 53 -0.88 -15.25 -14.64
N ASP A 54 -0.84 -15.19 -13.31
CA ASP A 54 -1.51 -14.16 -12.51
C ASP A 54 -0.60 -12.96 -12.24
N GLU A 55 -1.23 -11.91 -11.73
CA GLU A 55 -0.58 -10.76 -11.08
C GLU A 55 -1.29 -10.52 -9.74
N LEU A 56 -0.95 -11.31 -8.72
CA LEU A 56 -1.47 -11.16 -7.36
C LEU A 56 -1.02 -9.84 -6.74
N ASP A 57 -1.87 -9.20 -5.95
CA ASP A 57 -1.61 -7.83 -5.50
C ASP A 57 -1.95 -7.59 -4.02
N SER A 58 -3.24 -7.53 -3.69
CA SER A 58 -3.72 -7.20 -2.35
C SER A 58 -4.34 -8.41 -1.67
N LEU A 59 -4.30 -8.44 -0.33
CA LEU A 59 -4.77 -9.55 0.49
C LEU A 59 -5.82 -9.09 1.51
N ALA A 60 -6.83 -9.93 1.75
CA ALA A 60 -7.72 -9.83 2.90
C ALA A 60 -8.06 -11.21 3.44
N GLY A 61 -8.15 -11.34 4.77
CA GLY A 61 -8.56 -12.59 5.40
C GLY A 61 -10.01 -12.56 5.85
N TRP A 62 -10.65 -13.73 5.83
CA TRP A 62 -12.00 -13.94 6.37
C TRP A 62 -12.01 -15.22 7.21
N ALA A 63 -12.63 -15.15 8.39
CA ALA A 63 -12.86 -16.30 9.24
C ALA A 63 -14.31 -16.76 9.05
N ALA A 64 -14.48 -17.90 8.40
CA ALA A 64 -15.79 -18.47 8.14
C ALA A 64 -16.47 -18.93 9.45
N PRO A 65 -17.80 -18.94 9.52
CA PRO A 65 -18.54 -19.42 10.70
C PRO A 65 -18.25 -20.88 11.09
N ASP A 66 -17.81 -21.71 10.13
CA ASP A 66 -17.41 -23.10 10.36
C ASP A 66 -15.96 -23.24 10.87
N GLY A 67 -15.24 -22.12 11.03
CA GLY A 67 -13.86 -22.06 11.49
C GLY A 67 -12.82 -22.04 10.38
N ALA A 68 -13.21 -22.24 9.11
CA ALA A 68 -12.28 -22.14 7.99
C ALA A 68 -11.67 -20.73 7.91
N GLN A 69 -10.39 -20.68 7.57
CA GLN A 69 -9.65 -19.42 7.45
C GLN A 69 -9.36 -19.20 5.98
N TRP A 70 -9.98 -18.21 5.37
CA TRP A 70 -9.74 -17.85 3.98
C TRP A 70 -8.77 -16.68 3.91
N LEU A 71 -7.86 -16.75 2.94
CA LEU A 71 -7.04 -15.64 2.51
C LEU A 71 -7.39 -15.37 1.05
N ILE A 72 -7.94 -14.19 0.79
CA ILE A 72 -8.46 -13.77 -0.50
C ILE A 72 -7.46 -12.78 -1.10
N ALA A 73 -7.01 -13.06 -2.32
CA ALA A 73 -6.11 -12.21 -3.08
C ALA A 73 -6.80 -11.66 -4.33
N THR A 74 -6.51 -10.42 -4.69
CA THR A 74 -6.81 -9.89 -6.03
C THR A 74 -5.78 -10.37 -7.03
N ASP A 75 -6.24 -10.71 -8.24
CA ASP A 75 -5.39 -11.00 -9.40
C ASP A 75 -5.66 -9.95 -10.48
N LYS A 76 -4.79 -8.93 -10.54
CA LYS A 76 -4.94 -7.72 -11.36
C LYS A 76 -5.14 -8.06 -12.84
N ARG A 77 -4.24 -8.87 -13.41
CA ARG A 77 -4.29 -9.24 -14.83
C ARG A 77 -5.27 -10.37 -15.12
N GLY A 78 -5.47 -11.28 -14.18
CA GLY A 78 -6.43 -12.36 -14.33
C GLY A 78 -7.88 -11.94 -14.18
N ASN A 79 -8.13 -10.70 -13.71
CA ASN A 79 -9.46 -10.12 -13.53
C ASN A 79 -10.37 -10.99 -12.66
N ARG A 80 -9.83 -11.48 -11.54
CA ARG A 80 -10.48 -12.45 -10.66
C ARG A 80 -9.97 -12.32 -9.23
N LEU A 81 -10.60 -13.04 -8.33
CA LEU A 81 -10.14 -13.27 -6.97
C LEU A 81 -9.62 -14.69 -6.82
N ARG A 82 -8.58 -14.86 -6.01
CA ARG A 82 -8.07 -16.16 -5.56
C ARG A 82 -8.30 -16.36 -4.09
N VAL A 83 -8.75 -17.54 -3.72
CA VAL A 83 -8.96 -17.92 -2.33
C VAL A 83 -7.97 -19.02 -1.98
N PHE A 84 -7.24 -18.81 -0.89
CA PHE A 84 -6.32 -19.77 -0.30
C PHE A 84 -6.80 -20.13 1.11
N ASP A 85 -6.45 -21.32 1.55
CA ASP A 85 -6.54 -21.72 2.95
C ASP A 85 -5.48 -20.94 3.74
N GLY A 86 -5.92 -20.11 4.69
CA GLY A 86 -5.06 -19.25 5.49
C GLY A 86 -4.17 -20.01 6.49
N GLU A 87 -4.41 -21.31 6.70
CA GLU A 87 -3.57 -22.14 7.56
C GLU A 87 -2.43 -22.81 6.79
N THR A 88 -2.60 -23.11 5.51
CA THR A 88 -1.69 -23.95 4.73
C THR A 88 -1.17 -23.31 3.44
N GLY A 89 -1.83 -22.25 2.95
CA GLY A 89 -1.56 -21.66 1.64
C GLY A 89 -2.10 -22.49 0.47
N THR A 90 -2.91 -23.51 0.75
CA THR A 90 -3.51 -24.37 -0.30
C THR A 90 -4.54 -23.58 -1.09
N PRO A 91 -4.49 -23.54 -2.44
CA PRO A 91 -5.53 -22.91 -3.24
C PRO A 91 -6.89 -23.61 -3.04
N LEU A 92 -7.95 -22.84 -2.82
CA LEU A 92 -9.30 -23.34 -2.58
C LEU A 92 -10.22 -23.05 -3.77
N HIS A 93 -10.39 -21.77 -4.10
CA HIS A 93 -11.38 -21.31 -5.08
C HIS A 93 -10.85 -20.14 -5.91
N VAL A 94 -11.49 -19.94 -7.06
CA VAL A 94 -11.34 -18.75 -7.90
C VAL A 94 -12.72 -18.18 -8.12
N PHE A 95 -12.87 -16.86 -8.00
CA PHE A 95 -14.14 -16.18 -8.20
C PHE A 95 -14.03 -15.04 -9.21
N GLY A 96 -15.05 -14.91 -10.05
CA GLY A 96 -15.19 -13.87 -11.06
C GLY A 96 -14.40 -14.12 -12.34
N GLY A 97 -14.32 -13.08 -13.15
CA GLY A 97 -13.65 -13.06 -14.45
C GLY A 97 -13.76 -11.67 -15.08
N ALA A 98 -13.08 -11.46 -16.21
CA ALA A 98 -13.05 -10.17 -16.88
C ALA A 98 -14.46 -9.69 -17.29
N GLY A 99 -14.79 -8.44 -16.95
CA GLY A 99 -16.04 -7.82 -17.38
C GLY A 99 -16.48 -6.63 -16.52
N VAL A 100 -17.74 -6.24 -16.69
CA VAL A 100 -18.33 -5.05 -16.06
C VAL A 100 -19.59 -5.38 -15.27
N ARG A 101 -20.10 -6.62 -15.36
CA ARG A 101 -21.30 -7.04 -14.62
C ARG A 101 -20.97 -7.29 -13.15
N PRO A 102 -21.97 -7.34 -12.26
CA PRO A 102 -21.75 -7.75 -10.88
C PRO A 102 -21.08 -9.13 -10.80
N GLY A 103 -20.00 -9.24 -10.02
CA GLY A 103 -19.17 -10.45 -9.91
C GLY A 103 -18.14 -10.65 -11.03
N GLU A 104 -18.10 -9.77 -12.04
CA GLU A 104 -16.99 -9.65 -13.00
C GLU A 104 -16.09 -8.49 -12.60
N PHE A 105 -14.81 -8.55 -12.96
CA PHE A 105 -13.81 -7.56 -12.57
C PHE A 105 -13.07 -6.97 -13.77
N ASN A 106 -12.55 -5.74 -13.62
CA ASN A 106 -11.57 -5.16 -14.51
C ASN A 106 -10.44 -4.52 -13.71
N TYR A 107 -9.29 -5.18 -13.70
CA TYR A 107 -8.10 -4.83 -12.93
C TYR A 107 -8.41 -4.67 -11.43
N PRO A 108 -8.85 -5.74 -10.73
CA PRO A 108 -9.09 -5.70 -9.29
C PRO A 108 -7.76 -5.47 -8.56
N ASN A 109 -7.69 -4.45 -7.72
CA ASN A 109 -6.46 -4.01 -7.05
C ASN A 109 -6.63 -4.16 -5.52
N GLY A 110 -7.13 -3.14 -4.82
CA GLY A 110 -7.37 -3.20 -3.38
C GLY A 110 -8.53 -4.11 -2.96
N ILE A 111 -8.41 -4.68 -1.76
CA ILE A 111 -9.40 -5.60 -1.19
C ILE A 111 -9.51 -5.38 0.32
N ALA A 112 -10.73 -5.46 0.86
CA ALA A 112 -10.98 -5.44 2.29
C ALA A 112 -12.12 -6.36 2.66
N VAL A 113 -12.03 -7.00 3.83
CA VAL A 113 -13.12 -7.77 4.42
C VAL A 113 -13.49 -7.13 5.75
N ILE A 114 -14.79 -6.94 5.97
CA ILE A 114 -15.36 -6.52 7.25
C ILE A 114 -16.67 -7.27 7.48
N ASP A 115 -16.84 -7.87 8.65
CA ASP A 115 -17.90 -8.86 8.88
C ASP A 115 -17.89 -9.94 7.76
N ASP A 116 -19.02 -10.15 7.08
CA ASP A 116 -19.14 -11.03 5.91
C ASP A 116 -19.18 -10.24 4.58
N LEU A 117 -18.79 -8.96 4.60
CA LEU A 117 -18.71 -8.11 3.43
C LEU A 117 -17.29 -8.10 2.88
N LEU A 118 -17.17 -8.42 1.61
CA LEU A 118 -15.95 -8.30 0.83
C LEU A 118 -16.08 -7.10 -0.11
N LEU A 119 -15.17 -6.15 0.03
CA LEU A 119 -15.07 -4.98 -0.85
C LEU A 119 -13.86 -5.12 -1.76
N VAL A 120 -14.08 -4.99 -3.07
CA VAL A 120 -13.03 -5.12 -4.09
C VAL A 120 -12.97 -3.84 -4.91
N VAL A 121 -11.82 -3.18 -4.92
CA VAL A 121 -11.55 -2.01 -5.74
C VAL A 121 -11.14 -2.46 -7.14
N GLU A 122 -11.72 -1.84 -8.15
CA GLU A 122 -11.41 -2.08 -9.55
C GLU A 122 -10.87 -0.81 -10.19
N ARG A 123 -9.60 -0.84 -10.60
CA ARG A 123 -8.96 0.34 -11.18
C ARG A 123 -9.63 0.75 -12.48
N ASP A 124 -9.85 -0.22 -13.37
CA ASP A 124 -10.22 0.04 -14.76
C ASP A 124 -11.74 0.01 -14.98
N ASN A 125 -12.52 -0.42 -13.98
CA ASN A 125 -13.96 -0.15 -13.90
C ASN A 125 -14.29 1.08 -13.02
N HIS A 126 -13.28 1.72 -12.43
CA HIS A 126 -13.41 2.93 -11.59
C HIS A 126 -14.42 2.78 -10.45
N ARG A 127 -14.48 1.61 -9.82
CA ARG A 127 -15.52 1.30 -8.85
C ARG A 127 -15.02 0.44 -7.71
N VAL A 128 -15.88 0.26 -6.71
CA VAL A 128 -15.77 -0.76 -5.68
C VAL A 128 -16.99 -1.67 -5.77
N GLN A 129 -16.79 -2.98 -5.75
CA GLN A 129 -17.87 -3.96 -5.58
C GLN A 129 -17.99 -4.38 -4.12
N VAL A 130 -19.23 -4.50 -3.65
CA VAL A 130 -19.57 -5.08 -2.35
C VAL A 130 -20.19 -6.47 -2.59
N LEU A 131 -19.53 -7.50 -2.06
CA LEU A 131 -19.93 -8.90 -2.17
C LEU A 131 -20.20 -9.46 -0.76
N ARG A 132 -21.08 -10.44 -0.64
CA ARG A 132 -21.29 -11.20 0.60
C ARG A 132 -20.59 -12.55 0.55
N LEU A 133 -19.81 -12.86 1.59
CA LEU A 133 -19.19 -14.16 1.80
C LEU A 133 -20.18 -15.15 2.48
N PRO A 134 -20.01 -16.48 2.31
CA PRO A 134 -18.95 -17.15 1.54
C PRO A 134 -19.21 -17.23 0.02
N ASP A 135 -20.46 -17.00 -0.43
CA ASP A 135 -20.87 -17.30 -1.82
C ASP A 135 -20.48 -16.22 -2.84
N PHE A 136 -19.79 -15.17 -2.39
CA PHE A 136 -19.44 -13.99 -3.19
C PHE A 136 -20.65 -13.33 -3.87
N LEU A 137 -21.81 -13.34 -3.20
CA LEU A 137 -23.05 -12.78 -3.73
C LEU A 137 -22.89 -11.26 -3.95
N PRO A 138 -22.99 -10.74 -5.19
CA PRO A 138 -22.89 -9.30 -5.42
C PRO A 138 -24.08 -8.56 -4.82
N LEU A 139 -23.79 -7.53 -4.03
CA LEU A 139 -24.80 -6.70 -3.36
C LEU A 139 -24.93 -5.32 -4.02
N ALA A 140 -23.80 -4.68 -4.30
CA ALA A 140 -23.77 -3.35 -4.90
C ALA A 140 -22.43 -3.04 -5.55
N THR A 141 -22.43 -2.00 -6.37
CA THR A 141 -21.22 -1.32 -6.84
C THR A 141 -21.35 0.17 -6.53
N PHE A 142 -20.22 0.86 -6.32
CA PHE A 142 -20.19 2.29 -6.13
C PHE A 142 -18.87 2.91 -6.60
N GLY A 143 -18.85 4.24 -6.75
CA GLY A 143 -17.65 5.00 -7.07
C GLY A 143 -17.43 5.26 -8.56
N GLU A 144 -18.24 4.69 -9.47
CA GLU A 144 -18.12 4.85 -10.93
C GLU A 144 -18.10 6.32 -11.39
N ARG A 145 -18.69 7.22 -10.59
CA ARG A 145 -18.74 8.67 -10.85
C ARG A 145 -17.69 9.47 -10.07
N ASP A 146 -17.05 8.86 -9.08
CA ASP A 146 -16.26 9.55 -8.06
C ASP A 146 -14.77 9.18 -8.07
N LEU A 147 -14.45 7.97 -8.55
CA LEU A 147 -13.10 7.40 -8.64
C LEU A 147 -12.58 7.48 -10.07
N ARG A 148 -11.26 7.65 -10.24
CA ARG A 148 -10.61 7.78 -11.56
C ARG A 148 -9.57 6.71 -11.83
N SER A 149 -8.83 6.28 -10.82
CA SER A 149 -7.87 5.19 -10.87
C SER A 149 -7.69 4.68 -9.44
N PRO A 150 -8.72 4.02 -8.88
CA PRO A 150 -8.69 3.61 -7.48
C PRO A 150 -7.76 2.42 -7.27
N TYR A 151 -7.08 2.38 -6.11
CA TYR A 151 -6.10 1.35 -5.76
C TYR A 151 -6.45 0.69 -4.42
N GLY A 152 -5.94 1.20 -3.30
CA GLY A 152 -6.14 0.62 -1.97
C GLY A 152 -7.46 1.04 -1.31
N ILE A 153 -7.89 0.22 -0.35
CA ILE A 153 -9.11 0.44 0.44
C ILE A 153 -8.88 0.08 1.90
N HIS A 154 -9.45 0.88 2.81
CA HIS A 154 -9.64 0.52 4.21
C HIS A 154 -11.12 0.65 4.57
N VAL A 155 -11.65 -0.30 5.34
CA VAL A 155 -13.04 -0.29 5.80
C VAL A 155 -13.09 -0.51 7.31
N ARG A 156 -13.96 0.25 8.00
CA ARG A 156 -14.22 0.08 9.43
C ARG A 156 -15.70 0.17 9.75
N VAL A 157 -16.11 -0.50 10.82
CA VAL A 157 -17.46 -0.40 11.40
C VAL A 157 -17.61 0.95 12.10
N LEU A 158 -18.70 1.65 11.84
CA LEU A 158 -19.14 2.84 12.58
C LEU A 158 -20.23 2.48 13.59
N ALA A 159 -21.21 1.69 13.13
CA ALA A 159 -22.29 1.12 13.91
C ALA A 159 -22.74 -0.19 13.25
N SER A 160 -23.69 -0.90 13.86
CA SER A 160 -24.25 -2.13 13.28
C SER A 160 -24.84 -1.84 11.89
N GLY A 161 -24.28 -2.44 10.85
CA GLY A 161 -24.71 -2.22 9.46
C GLY A 161 -24.24 -0.89 8.85
N GLU A 162 -23.44 -0.09 9.56
CA GLU A 162 -22.89 1.17 9.08
C GLU A 162 -21.36 1.12 9.05
N TYR A 163 -20.78 1.46 7.91
CA TYR A 163 -19.35 1.37 7.66
C TYR A 163 -18.81 2.66 7.05
N GLU A 164 -17.53 2.90 7.29
CA GLU A 164 -16.75 3.88 6.55
C GLU A 164 -15.75 3.16 5.65
N ALA A 165 -15.70 3.54 4.38
CA ALA A 165 -14.68 3.10 3.45
C ALA A 165 -13.84 4.29 2.97
N LEU A 166 -12.51 4.17 3.04
CA LEU A 166 -11.57 5.10 2.42
C LEU A 166 -10.89 4.39 1.25
N VAL A 167 -10.93 5.01 0.08
CA VAL A 167 -10.34 4.48 -1.15
C VAL A 167 -9.30 5.46 -1.67
N THR A 168 -8.08 5.00 -1.95
CA THR A 168 -7.06 5.82 -2.61
C THR A 168 -7.32 5.88 -4.11
N ASP A 169 -7.04 7.04 -4.72
CA ASP A 169 -7.33 7.34 -6.12
C ASP A 169 -6.07 7.92 -6.80
N SER A 170 -5.30 7.05 -7.44
CA SER A 170 -3.95 7.30 -7.98
C SER A 170 -3.97 7.74 -9.44
N TYR A 171 -4.95 8.59 -9.83
CA TYR A 171 -5.06 9.08 -11.20
C TYR A 171 -3.83 9.86 -11.67
N MET A 172 -3.50 9.67 -12.93
CA MET A 172 -2.36 10.30 -13.60
C MET A 172 -2.88 11.34 -14.60
N SER A 173 -1.96 12.05 -15.27
CA SER A 173 -2.36 12.99 -16.33
C SER A 173 -3.15 12.27 -17.42
N GLU A 174 -4.28 12.85 -17.85
CA GLU A 174 -5.13 12.28 -18.90
C GLU A 174 -4.40 12.11 -20.24
N LEU A 175 -3.38 12.94 -20.51
CA LEU A 175 -2.59 12.88 -21.73
C LEU A 175 -1.47 11.83 -21.68
N ASP A 176 -1.01 11.47 -20.49
CA ASP A 176 0.09 10.54 -20.28
C ASP A 176 0.02 9.94 -18.87
N VAL A 177 -0.33 8.66 -18.80
CA VAL A 177 -0.49 7.93 -17.53
C VAL A 177 0.83 7.72 -16.77
N SER A 178 1.98 8.07 -17.35
CA SER A 178 3.27 8.09 -16.64
C SER A 178 3.53 9.40 -15.89
N ILE A 179 2.73 10.45 -16.15
CA ILE A 179 2.94 11.79 -15.60
C ILE A 179 2.04 12.02 -14.39
N ILE A 180 2.67 12.28 -13.25
CA ILE A 180 1.99 12.68 -12.01
C ILE A 180 1.37 14.08 -12.21
N PRO A 181 0.09 14.30 -11.87
CA PRO A 181 -0.53 15.61 -11.98
C PRO A 181 0.19 16.66 -11.11
N ALA A 182 0.11 17.92 -11.53
CA ALA A 182 0.66 19.03 -10.75
C ALA A 182 0.02 19.11 -9.36
N LEU A 183 0.78 19.55 -8.35
CA LEU A 183 0.36 19.55 -6.94
C LEU A 183 -1.06 20.10 -6.67
N PRO A 184 -1.53 21.22 -7.29
CA PRO A 184 -2.88 21.72 -7.06
C PRO A 184 -4.02 20.77 -7.49
N LEU A 185 -3.71 19.80 -8.36
CA LEU A 185 -4.65 18.80 -8.87
C LEU A 185 -4.70 17.53 -8.01
N LEU A 186 -3.89 17.43 -6.95
CA LEU A 186 -3.78 16.24 -6.09
C LEU A 186 -4.75 16.30 -4.88
N ASN A 187 -5.72 17.22 -4.90
CA ASN A 187 -6.62 17.47 -3.77
C ASN A 187 -7.73 16.43 -3.56
N ALA A 188 -7.78 15.39 -4.39
CA ALA A 188 -8.81 14.35 -4.35
C ALA A 188 -8.20 12.94 -4.48
N ARG A 189 -7.08 12.71 -3.79
CA ARG A 189 -6.32 11.45 -3.77
C ARG A 189 -6.95 10.37 -2.90
N VAL A 190 -7.86 10.74 -2.00
CA VAL A 190 -8.63 9.81 -1.19
C VAL A 190 -10.10 10.18 -1.25
N LYS A 191 -10.95 9.16 -1.38
CA LYS A 191 -12.41 9.26 -1.32
C LYS A 191 -12.91 8.55 -0.05
N ARG A 192 -13.78 9.22 0.70
CA ARG A 192 -14.41 8.68 1.91
C ARG A 192 -15.89 8.44 1.63
N PHE A 193 -16.33 7.22 1.86
CA PHE A 193 -17.72 6.80 1.69
C PHE A 193 -18.32 6.35 3.02
N HIS A 194 -19.59 6.69 3.22
CA HIS A 194 -20.47 6.04 4.17
C HIS A 194 -21.18 4.90 3.47
N ILE A 195 -21.27 3.74 4.12
CA ILE A 195 -21.95 2.55 3.59
C ILE A 195 -22.94 2.07 4.63
N GLU A 196 -24.20 1.89 4.23
CA GLU A 196 -25.26 1.31 5.04
C GLU A 196 -25.67 -0.02 4.43
N VAL A 197 -25.78 -1.07 5.24
CA VAL A 197 -26.17 -2.41 4.80
C VAL A 197 -27.35 -2.90 5.63
N ASP A 198 -28.45 -3.17 4.95
CA ASP A 198 -29.65 -3.81 5.51
C ASP A 198 -30.04 -5.01 4.65
N ALA A 199 -29.77 -6.20 5.16
CA ALA A 199 -29.92 -7.46 4.41
C ALA A 199 -29.28 -7.34 3.01
N ALA A 200 -30.06 -7.38 1.92
CA ALA A 200 -29.53 -7.29 0.56
C ALA A 200 -29.33 -5.85 0.05
N TYR A 201 -29.80 -4.85 0.78
CA TYR A 201 -29.71 -3.45 0.36
C TYR A 201 -28.42 -2.83 0.87
N VAL A 202 -27.72 -2.14 -0.03
CA VAL A 202 -26.50 -1.39 0.29
C VAL A 202 -26.68 0.04 -0.20
N GLY A 203 -26.75 0.98 0.74
CA GLY A 203 -26.71 2.42 0.47
C GLY A 203 -25.28 2.94 0.56
N VAL A 204 -24.86 3.79 -0.37
CA VAL A 204 -23.52 4.38 -0.35
C VAL A 204 -23.59 5.88 -0.61
N GLN A 205 -22.86 6.66 0.19
CA GLN A 205 -22.73 8.11 0.03
C GLN A 205 -21.25 8.52 0.08
N LEU A 206 -20.78 9.27 -0.93
CA LEU A 206 -19.50 9.97 -0.85
C LEU A 206 -19.62 11.13 0.15
N LEU A 207 -18.81 11.09 1.21
CA LEU A 207 -18.77 12.12 2.25
C LEU A 207 -17.66 13.14 2.03
N GLN A 208 -16.52 12.70 1.48
CA GLN A 208 -15.34 13.55 1.37
C GLN A 208 -14.43 13.12 0.21
N SER A 209 -13.80 14.10 -0.43
CA SER A 209 -12.59 13.90 -1.23
C SER A 209 -11.48 14.77 -0.64
N PHE A 210 -10.28 14.22 -0.45
CA PHE A 210 -9.17 14.97 0.10
C PHE A 210 -7.80 14.55 -0.45
N GLY A 211 -6.81 15.39 -0.20
CA GLY A 211 -5.42 15.23 -0.55
C GLY A 211 -4.70 16.56 -0.34
N ASP A 212 -3.54 16.54 0.30
CA ASP A 212 -2.77 17.77 0.49
C ASP A 212 -2.14 18.20 -0.84
N THR A 213 -2.07 19.51 -1.09
CA THR A 213 -1.51 20.07 -2.34
C THR A 213 -0.19 20.80 -2.12
N THR A 214 0.38 20.72 -0.91
CA THR A 214 1.71 21.23 -0.62
C THR A 214 2.76 20.20 -0.98
N ALA A 215 3.99 20.63 -1.23
CA ALA A 215 5.07 19.71 -1.54
C ALA A 215 5.33 18.68 -0.42
N ALA A 216 5.05 19.03 0.83
CA ALA A 216 5.30 18.22 2.02
C ALA A 216 4.25 17.12 2.21
N GLY A 217 2.96 17.47 2.13
CA GLY A 217 1.88 16.53 2.42
C GLY A 217 1.34 15.79 1.22
N ALA A 218 1.62 16.27 0.00
CA ALA A 218 0.97 15.74 -1.20
C ALA A 218 1.23 14.26 -1.42
N LEU A 219 0.16 13.61 -1.87
CA LEU A 219 0.08 12.22 -2.28
C LEU A 219 0.19 12.15 -3.82
N ARG A 220 1.30 11.66 -4.34
CA ARG A 220 1.66 11.68 -5.76
C ARG A 220 1.34 10.35 -6.43
N LYS A 221 1.79 9.25 -5.84
CA LYS A 221 1.41 7.88 -6.18
C LYS A 221 0.97 7.19 -4.90
N VAL A 222 -0.28 6.72 -4.91
CA VAL A 222 -0.90 6.14 -3.73
C VAL A 222 -1.46 4.77 -4.02
N GLU A 223 -1.23 3.88 -3.07
CA GLU A 223 -1.81 2.55 -3.07
C GLU A 223 -2.45 2.27 -1.71
N SER A 224 -1.68 1.72 -0.77
CA SER A 224 -2.21 1.24 0.50
C SER A 224 -2.66 2.37 1.43
N ILE A 225 -3.76 2.14 2.14
CA ILE A 225 -4.34 3.04 3.12
C ILE A 225 -4.82 2.26 4.33
N MET A 226 -4.63 2.81 5.53
CA MET A 226 -5.17 2.21 6.76
C MET A 226 -5.50 3.28 7.80
N VAL A 227 -6.63 3.09 8.49
CA VAL A 227 -7.11 4.01 9.53
C VAL A 227 -6.81 3.43 10.92
N ASP A 228 -6.19 4.23 11.78
CA ASP A 228 -6.10 3.98 13.22
C ASP A 228 -6.95 5.01 13.95
N ALA A 229 -8.22 4.63 14.17
CA ALA A 229 -9.20 5.45 14.85
C ALA A 229 -8.79 5.77 16.30
N PHE A 230 -8.15 4.83 17.00
CA PHE A 230 -7.74 5.03 18.39
C PHE A 230 -6.71 6.17 18.49
N ASN A 231 -5.69 6.13 17.64
CA ASN A 231 -4.64 7.15 17.61
C ASN A 231 -4.92 8.30 16.63
N GLN A 232 -6.17 8.43 16.18
CA GLN A 232 -6.72 9.52 15.37
C GLN A 232 -5.92 9.84 14.11
N ARG A 233 -5.56 8.82 13.33
CA ARG A 233 -4.74 8.98 12.12
C ARG A 233 -5.11 8.03 11.00
N ILE A 234 -4.72 8.41 9.79
CA ILE A 234 -4.77 7.65 8.56
C ILE A 234 -3.33 7.57 8.06
N LEU A 235 -2.83 6.38 7.76
CA LEU A 235 -1.55 6.22 7.07
C LEU A 235 -1.81 5.82 5.62
N ILE A 236 -1.12 6.49 4.70
CA ILE A 236 -1.28 6.29 3.26
C ILE A 236 0.12 6.12 2.67
N ALA A 237 0.31 5.05 1.89
CA ALA A 237 1.53 4.80 1.16
C ALA A 237 1.73 5.87 0.07
N GLU A 238 2.87 6.56 0.12
CA GLU A 238 3.38 7.40 -0.96
C GLU A 238 4.56 6.70 -1.60
N GLU A 239 4.37 6.22 -2.82
CA GLU A 239 5.37 5.42 -3.54
C GLU A 239 6.37 6.29 -4.31
N GLU A 240 6.11 7.58 -4.52
CA GLU A 240 6.92 8.40 -5.41
C GLU A 240 8.33 8.64 -4.84
N ARG A 241 9.28 7.87 -5.39
CA ARG A 241 10.68 7.85 -4.97
C ARG A 241 11.42 9.16 -5.19
N SER A 242 11.10 9.93 -6.23
CA SER A 242 11.82 11.17 -6.54
C SER A 242 11.67 12.25 -5.47
N VAL A 243 10.64 12.14 -4.61
CA VAL A 243 10.40 13.05 -3.48
C VAL A 243 10.56 12.38 -2.12
N GLY A 244 11.02 11.12 -2.12
CA GLY A 244 11.12 10.25 -0.94
C GLY A 244 9.81 9.52 -0.65
N THR A 245 9.86 8.21 -0.76
CA THR A 245 8.78 7.32 -0.35
C THR A 245 8.60 7.33 1.17
N ALA A 246 7.37 7.23 1.63
CA ALA A 246 7.01 7.20 3.05
C ALA A 246 5.55 6.75 3.22
N LEU A 247 5.13 6.51 4.45
CA LEU A 247 3.70 6.59 4.78
C LEU A 247 3.39 8.01 5.22
N ARG A 248 2.53 8.71 4.48
CA ARG A 248 2.04 10.03 4.88
C ARG A 248 0.98 9.85 5.96
N ALA A 249 1.12 10.55 7.09
CA ALA A 249 0.10 10.54 8.11
C ALA A 249 -0.87 11.72 7.91
N TYR A 250 -2.15 11.38 7.80
CA TYR A 250 -3.27 12.30 7.74
C TYR A 250 -4.10 12.19 9.02
N THR A 251 -4.77 13.27 9.40
CA THR A 251 -5.76 13.27 10.47
C THR A 251 -7.06 12.60 10.02
N LEU A 252 -7.93 12.23 10.96
CA LEU A 252 -9.22 11.62 10.60
C LEU A 252 -10.17 12.55 9.83
N ASP A 253 -9.95 13.86 9.79
CA ASP A 253 -10.69 14.79 8.95
C ASP A 253 -10.02 15.04 7.59
N GLY A 254 -8.94 14.31 7.25
CA GLY A 254 -8.33 14.32 5.92
C GLY A 254 -7.31 15.45 5.68
N ALA A 255 -6.79 16.07 6.74
CA ALA A 255 -5.67 17.01 6.65
C ALA A 255 -4.33 16.31 6.82
N TYR A 256 -3.28 16.77 6.12
CA TYR A 256 -1.93 16.28 6.38
C TYR A 256 -1.48 16.67 7.79
N SER A 257 -0.97 15.70 8.55
CA SER A 257 -0.60 15.91 9.95
C SER A 257 0.75 16.61 10.15
N GLY A 258 1.51 16.85 9.08
CA GLY A 258 2.89 17.32 9.17
C GLY A 258 3.89 16.23 9.55
N ARG A 259 3.46 14.96 9.57
CA ARG A 259 4.26 13.84 10.03
C ARG A 259 4.24 12.69 9.03
N ASP A 260 5.43 12.24 8.67
CA ASP A 260 5.61 11.05 7.84
C ASP A 260 6.15 9.90 8.71
N VAL A 261 5.88 8.68 8.27
CA VAL A 261 6.43 7.45 8.84
C VAL A 261 7.36 6.82 7.81
N GLY A 262 8.57 6.49 8.25
CA GLY A 262 9.53 5.80 7.40
C GLY A 262 10.18 6.66 6.31
N PHE A 263 9.99 7.99 6.29
CA PHE A 263 10.75 8.86 5.39
C PHE A 263 12.25 8.69 5.62
N GLY A 264 12.99 8.39 4.55
CA GLY A 264 14.41 8.09 4.65
C GLY A 264 14.73 6.80 5.44
N THR A 265 13.74 5.92 5.63
CA THR A 265 13.92 4.54 6.13
C THR A 265 13.42 3.55 5.07
N LEU A 266 12.25 3.83 4.51
CA LEU A 266 11.76 3.23 3.27
C LEU A 266 12.65 3.74 2.14
N ARG A 267 13.25 2.80 1.38
CA ARG A 267 14.30 3.09 0.39
C ARG A 267 13.85 2.82 -1.04
N PHE A 268 12.88 1.95 -1.24
CA PHE A 268 12.31 1.63 -2.53
C PHE A 268 10.89 2.20 -2.63
N GLN A 269 9.84 1.38 -2.57
CA GLN A 269 8.45 1.84 -2.60
C GLN A 269 7.76 1.37 -1.33
N ALA A 270 7.10 2.32 -0.66
CA ALA A 270 6.14 2.02 0.39
C ALA A 270 4.89 1.44 -0.26
N GLU A 271 4.57 0.19 0.04
CA GLU A 271 3.38 -0.49 -0.50
C GLU A 271 2.45 -0.90 0.65
N GLY A 272 2.18 -2.20 0.79
CA GLY A 272 1.32 -2.78 1.79
C GLY A 272 1.53 -2.24 3.21
N ILE A 273 0.42 -1.91 3.87
CA ILE A 273 0.37 -1.44 5.26
C ILE A 273 -0.44 -2.43 6.09
N ALA A 274 0.08 -2.82 7.25
CA ALA A 274 -0.67 -3.58 8.25
C ALA A 274 -0.52 -2.97 9.65
N LEU A 275 -1.56 -3.17 10.47
CA LEU A 275 -1.64 -2.62 11.83
C LEU A 275 -1.86 -3.75 12.83
N TRP A 276 -0.86 -3.97 13.70
CA TRP A 276 -1.04 -4.71 14.93
C TRP A 276 -1.60 -3.75 15.99
N ALA A 277 -2.90 -3.83 16.31
CA ALA A 277 -3.58 -2.91 17.21
C ALA A 277 -3.96 -3.56 18.55
N CYS A 278 -3.35 -3.10 19.65
CA CYS A 278 -3.82 -3.43 21.00
C CYS A 278 -4.92 -2.46 21.47
N ALA A 279 -5.77 -2.91 22.38
CA ALA A 279 -6.93 -2.17 22.88
C ALA A 279 -6.54 -0.91 23.67
N ASP A 280 -5.35 -0.89 24.26
CA ASP A 280 -4.82 0.29 24.96
C ASP A 280 -4.30 1.37 23.98
N GLY A 281 -4.25 1.10 22.67
CA GLY A 281 -3.70 1.98 21.66
C GLY A 281 -2.23 1.74 21.33
N SER A 282 -1.57 0.80 22.01
CA SER A 282 -0.22 0.34 21.67
C SER A 282 -0.27 -0.64 20.49
N GLY A 283 0.91 -1.04 20.01
CA GLY A 283 1.07 -2.00 18.92
C GLY A 283 2.04 -1.50 17.85
N TYR A 284 1.88 -1.97 16.63
CA TYR A 284 2.89 -1.81 15.58
C TYR A 284 2.27 -1.54 14.21
N TRP A 285 2.87 -0.63 13.47
CA TRP A 285 2.69 -0.53 12.02
C TRP A 285 3.74 -1.38 11.34
N ILE A 286 3.32 -2.12 10.31
CA ILE A 286 4.20 -2.82 9.40
C ILE A 286 3.97 -2.23 8.02
N ALA A 287 5.05 -1.86 7.34
CA ALA A 287 5.00 -1.39 5.97
C ALA A 287 6.00 -2.13 5.10
N THR A 288 5.58 -2.44 3.89
CA THR A 288 6.44 -3.05 2.89
C THR A 288 7.35 -2.01 2.26
N ASP A 289 8.65 -2.30 2.23
CA ASP A 289 9.63 -1.67 1.35
C ASP A 289 9.88 -2.64 0.18
N GLN A 290 9.23 -2.38 -0.96
CA GLN A 290 9.07 -3.31 -2.08
C GLN A 290 10.34 -3.41 -2.94
N PHE A 291 11.43 -3.93 -2.38
CA PHE A 291 12.60 -4.21 -3.21
C PHE A 291 12.32 -5.41 -4.15
N PRO A 292 12.70 -5.31 -5.44
CA PRO A 292 12.49 -6.39 -6.40
C PRO A 292 13.25 -7.68 -6.05
N ASP A 293 14.37 -7.59 -5.32
CA ASP A 293 15.19 -8.75 -4.98
C ASP A 293 14.80 -9.42 -3.65
N ARG A 294 14.26 -8.65 -2.70
CA ARG A 294 13.79 -9.13 -1.39
C ARG A 294 13.01 -8.03 -0.66
N SER A 295 11.73 -8.25 -0.42
CA SER A 295 10.89 -7.31 0.33
C SER A 295 11.42 -7.16 1.75
N VAL A 296 11.51 -5.92 2.23
CA VAL A 296 11.86 -5.63 3.61
C VAL A 296 10.65 -5.03 4.31
N PHE A 297 10.20 -5.65 5.39
CA PHE A 297 9.05 -5.20 6.17
C PHE A 297 9.53 -4.32 7.31
N GLN A 298 9.30 -3.01 7.21
CA GLN A 298 9.66 -2.02 8.23
C GLN A 298 8.61 -2.02 9.34
N VAL A 299 9.04 -2.01 10.60
CA VAL A 299 8.17 -2.03 11.78
C VAL A 299 8.32 -0.72 12.55
N PHE A 300 7.21 -0.07 12.85
CA PHE A 300 7.14 1.19 13.58
C PHE A 300 6.24 1.08 14.80
N ASP A 301 6.56 1.82 15.85
CA ASP A 301 5.66 1.94 17.01
C ASP A 301 4.34 2.59 16.58
N ARG A 302 3.21 2.02 17.00
CA ARG A 302 1.88 2.51 16.60
C ARG A 302 1.60 3.95 17.04
N ARG A 303 1.99 4.32 18.26
CA ARG A 303 1.73 5.65 18.84
C ARG A 303 2.80 6.64 18.41
N ALA A 304 4.04 6.28 18.67
CA ALA A 304 5.22 7.11 18.49
C ALA A 304 5.68 7.17 17.03
N LEU A 305 5.22 6.29 16.12
CA LEU A 305 5.61 6.26 14.70
C LEU A 305 7.12 6.21 14.44
N THR A 306 7.91 5.86 15.47
CA THR A 306 9.35 5.68 15.38
C THR A 306 9.64 4.28 14.91
N ARG A 307 10.67 4.13 14.07
CA ARG A 307 11.13 2.82 13.62
C ARG A 307 11.59 1.99 14.82
N ILE A 308 11.10 0.75 14.91
CA ILE A 308 11.55 -0.25 15.88
C ILE A 308 12.62 -1.14 15.25
N GLY A 309 12.37 -1.61 14.02
CA GLY A 309 13.26 -2.51 13.30
C GLY A 309 12.69 -2.85 11.93
N ALA A 310 13.24 -3.87 11.30
CA ALA A 310 12.70 -4.44 10.07
C ALA A 310 13.01 -5.93 10.02
N PHE A 311 12.26 -6.66 9.20
CA PHE A 311 12.56 -8.05 8.90
C PHE A 311 12.40 -8.35 7.42
N ALA A 312 13.05 -9.41 6.96
CA ALA A 312 12.85 -9.96 5.64
C ALA A 312 12.97 -11.48 5.68
N SER A 313 12.35 -12.16 4.70
CA SER A 313 12.60 -13.58 4.49
C SER A 313 13.69 -13.78 3.45
N LYS A 314 14.20 -15.01 3.32
CA LYS A 314 15.14 -15.35 2.23
C LYS A 314 14.48 -15.51 0.86
N ARG A 315 13.14 -15.50 0.77
CA ARG A 315 12.39 -15.86 -0.44
C ARG A 315 11.49 -14.73 -0.93
N VAL A 316 10.69 -14.17 -0.03
CA VAL A 316 9.65 -13.17 -0.33
C VAL A 316 10.26 -11.90 -0.90
N ALA A 317 9.84 -11.54 -2.11
CA ALA A 317 10.30 -10.37 -2.86
C ALA A 317 9.14 -9.67 -3.58
N ASN A 318 9.39 -8.43 -4.00
CA ASN A 318 8.44 -7.64 -4.79
C ASN A 318 7.01 -7.67 -4.23
N THR A 319 6.88 -7.46 -2.91
CA THR A 319 5.57 -7.53 -2.24
C THR A 319 4.81 -6.22 -2.43
N ASP A 320 3.64 -6.26 -3.05
CA ASP A 320 2.68 -5.16 -3.01
C ASP A 320 1.90 -5.23 -1.67
N GLY A 321 0.82 -6.00 -1.63
CA GLY A 321 -0.08 -6.11 -0.49
C GLY A 321 0.39 -7.04 0.63
N ILE A 322 0.10 -6.61 1.85
CA ILE A 322 0.20 -7.43 3.07
C ILE A 322 -1.12 -7.39 3.84
N TRP A 323 -1.41 -8.46 4.57
CA TRP A 323 -2.55 -8.50 5.48
C TRP A 323 -2.14 -9.15 6.80
N LEU A 324 -2.55 -8.56 7.92
CA LEU A 324 -2.22 -9.06 9.25
C LEU A 324 -3.47 -9.59 9.94
N ARG A 325 -3.38 -10.85 10.34
CA ARG A 325 -4.33 -11.49 11.25
C ARG A 325 -3.81 -11.41 12.66
N GLN A 326 -4.53 -10.72 13.55
CA GLN A 326 -4.21 -10.72 14.97
C GLN A 326 -4.95 -11.81 15.75
N HIS A 327 -6.10 -12.28 15.25
CA HIS A 327 -6.85 -13.33 15.93
C HIS A 327 -6.18 -14.69 15.78
N ALA A 328 -6.35 -15.51 16.82
CA ALA A 328 -5.78 -16.84 16.88
C ALA A 328 -6.42 -17.77 15.83
N SER A 329 -5.61 -18.67 15.30
CA SER A 329 -6.05 -19.85 14.54
C SER A 329 -5.33 -21.11 15.03
N SER A 330 -5.67 -22.26 14.46
CA SER A 330 -5.06 -23.54 14.83
C SER A 330 -3.54 -23.57 14.58
N ARG A 331 -3.06 -23.03 13.45
CA ARG A 331 -1.61 -22.94 13.17
C ARG A 331 -0.97 -21.71 13.78
N PHE A 332 -1.71 -20.60 13.87
CA PHE A 332 -1.20 -19.29 14.24
C PHE A 332 -1.90 -18.78 15.51
N PRO A 333 -1.54 -19.31 16.69
CA PRO A 333 -2.25 -19.00 17.93
C PRO A 333 -2.10 -17.54 18.39
N ASP A 334 -1.04 -16.84 17.96
CA ASP A 334 -0.83 -15.42 18.22
C ASP A 334 -0.92 -14.58 16.94
N GLY A 335 -1.57 -15.09 15.89
CA GLY A 335 -1.73 -14.39 14.62
C GLY A 335 -0.59 -14.60 13.62
N ALA A 336 -0.75 -13.99 12.45
CA ALA A 336 0.14 -14.14 11.31
C ALA A 336 0.11 -12.90 10.40
N LEU A 337 1.24 -12.61 9.77
CA LEU A 337 1.31 -11.68 8.65
C LEU A 337 1.34 -12.48 7.35
N PHE A 338 0.55 -12.06 6.37
CA PHE A 338 0.52 -12.61 5.02
C PHE A 338 1.03 -11.55 4.04
N ALA A 339 1.79 -11.98 3.05
CA ALA A 339 2.42 -11.11 2.06
C ALA A 339 2.37 -11.75 0.67
N VAL A 340 2.08 -10.95 -0.35
CA VAL A 340 2.29 -11.37 -1.74
C VAL A 340 3.79 -11.54 -2.01
N ASP A 341 4.14 -12.57 -2.78
CA ASP A 341 5.49 -12.89 -3.23
C ASP A 341 5.55 -12.87 -4.77
N ASP A 342 6.28 -11.90 -5.31
CA ASP A 342 6.61 -11.75 -6.74
C ASP A 342 5.38 -11.87 -7.66
N ASP A 343 4.26 -11.28 -7.23
CA ASP A 343 2.95 -11.24 -7.90
C ASP A 343 2.36 -12.63 -8.22
N LYS A 344 2.92 -13.71 -7.65
CA LYS A 344 2.63 -15.09 -8.09
C LYS A 344 2.22 -15.99 -6.94
N ALA A 345 2.66 -15.72 -5.73
CA ALA A 345 2.38 -16.55 -4.58
C ALA A 345 2.04 -15.69 -3.37
N VAL A 346 1.62 -16.36 -2.30
CA VAL A 346 1.38 -15.75 -1.00
C VAL A 346 2.20 -16.50 0.03
N ALA A 347 2.84 -15.75 0.91
CA ALA A 347 3.61 -16.27 2.03
C ALA A 347 2.96 -15.91 3.36
N ALA A 348 3.06 -16.80 4.33
CA ALA A 348 2.68 -16.52 5.71
C ALA A 348 3.91 -16.45 6.61
N PHE A 349 3.88 -15.52 7.54
CA PHE A 349 4.84 -15.35 8.63
C PHE A 349 4.09 -15.56 9.94
N ASP A 350 4.59 -16.46 10.78
CA ASP A 350 4.07 -16.63 12.13
C ASP A 350 4.46 -15.42 12.98
N TRP A 351 3.47 -14.74 13.56
CA TRP A 351 3.71 -13.53 14.36
C TRP A 351 4.67 -13.78 15.53
N ARG A 352 4.65 -14.97 16.14
CA ARG A 352 5.55 -15.32 17.25
C ARG A 352 7.01 -15.28 16.83
N VAL A 353 7.31 -15.61 15.58
CA VAL A 353 8.66 -15.56 15.04
C VAL A 353 9.06 -14.10 14.81
N ILE A 354 8.21 -13.30 14.15
CA ILE A 354 8.44 -11.85 13.96
C ILE A 354 8.68 -11.18 15.31
N ALA A 355 7.78 -11.39 16.27
CA ALA A 355 7.83 -10.78 17.58
C ALA A 355 9.08 -11.18 18.36
N ARG A 356 9.52 -12.45 18.27
CA ARG A 356 10.75 -12.88 18.95
C ARG A 356 11.99 -12.22 18.35
N GLU A 357 12.16 -12.26 17.02
CA GLU A 357 13.36 -11.71 16.37
C GLU A 357 13.47 -10.20 16.59
N LEU A 358 12.35 -9.49 16.55
CA LEU A 358 12.30 -8.03 16.75
C LEU A 358 12.06 -7.60 18.21
N ARG A 359 11.97 -8.55 19.16
CA ARG A 359 11.66 -8.29 20.58
C ARG A 359 10.38 -7.48 20.79
N LEU A 360 9.36 -7.76 19.99
CA LEU A 360 8.01 -7.20 20.10
C LEU A 360 7.16 -8.04 21.07
N ARG A 361 5.98 -7.52 21.41
CA ARG A 361 4.97 -8.28 22.17
C ARG A 361 4.37 -9.38 21.29
N MET A 362 4.22 -10.57 21.87
CA MET A 362 3.53 -11.68 21.19
C MET A 362 2.02 -11.46 21.13
N ASN A 363 1.43 -10.92 22.20
CA ASN A 363 0.00 -10.63 22.28
C ASN A 363 -0.24 -9.28 22.96
N CYS A 364 -1.50 -8.85 22.95
CA CYS A 364 -1.93 -7.59 23.57
C CYS A 364 -2.33 -7.74 25.04
N ASP A 365 -2.17 -8.94 25.63
CA ASP A 365 -2.61 -9.25 27.00
C ASP A 365 -1.57 -8.86 28.05
N THR A 366 -0.33 -8.56 27.65
CA THR A 366 0.76 -8.18 28.55
C THR A 366 1.09 -6.68 28.40
N PRO A 367 1.00 -5.86 29.48
CA PRO A 367 1.18 -4.42 29.42
C PRO A 367 2.55 -3.92 28.99
#